data_AF-A0A9D4UQJ0-F1
#
_entry.id   AF-A0A9D4UQJ0-F1
#
_cell.length_a   1.000
_cell.length_b   1.000
_cell.length_c   1.000
_cell.angle_alpha   90.00
_cell.angle_beta   90.00
_cell.angle_gamma   90.00
#
_symmetry.space_group_name_H-M   'P 1'
#
loop_
_entity.id
_entity.type
_entity.pdbx_description
1 polymer ?
#
loop_
_entity_poly.entity_id
_entity_poly.type
_entity_poly.pdbx_seq_one_letter_code
_entity_poly.pdbx_strand_id
1 'polypeptide(L)'
;MATSSAYPPPPPYYRLYKDFLDDPDSAPSPPPPIDGTYTMFGATYTTNDMLPDLEEQGLRQLYSKGPNVDYKKELKTLNRELMFQMLELADVLVERPSQYARRVEDISLVLRNMHHLLNSIRPHQARATLIHILQMQIERRKQAIIDIRRRREEAQVLLKDSQNYLQTHQPM
;
A
#
# COMPACT_ATOMS: atom_id res chain seq x y z
N MET A 1 42.22 15.08 18.35
CA MET A 1 40.80 15.33 18.59
C MET A 1 39.99 14.34 17.78
N ALA A 2 39.30 13.40 18.44
CA ALA A 2 38.47 12.43 17.73
C ALA A 2 37.21 13.14 17.21
N THR A 3 37.10 13.29 15.90
CA THR A 3 35.88 13.75 15.23
C THR A 3 34.83 12.64 15.36
N SER A 4 34.06 12.63 16.46
CA SER A 4 32.98 11.67 16.61
C SER A 4 31.85 12.04 15.65
N SER A 5 31.73 11.30 14.55
CA SER A 5 30.56 11.33 13.67
C SER A 5 29.32 10.89 14.45
N ALA A 6 28.18 11.56 14.22
CA ALA A 6 26.89 11.19 14.81
C ALA A 6 26.31 9.89 14.22
N TYR A 7 26.84 9.43 13.08
CA TYR A 7 26.39 8.22 12.38
C TYR A 7 27.52 7.20 12.25
N PRO A 8 27.20 5.90 12.29
CA PRO A 8 28.19 4.85 12.07
C PRO A 8 28.78 4.97 10.66
N PRO A 9 30.06 4.61 10.47
CA PRO A 9 30.64 4.54 9.15
C PRO A 9 29.88 3.52 8.28
N PRO A 10 29.81 3.71 6.96
CA PRO A 10 29.16 2.77 6.08
C PRO A 10 29.83 1.39 6.19
N PRO A 11 29.08 0.29 5.97
CA PRO A 11 29.64 -1.06 5.94
C PRO A 11 30.82 -1.16 4.97
N PRO A 12 31.87 -1.95 5.28
CA PRO A 12 33.11 -1.99 4.50
C PRO A 12 32.94 -2.57 3.07
N TYR A 13 31.76 -3.07 2.72
CA TYR A 13 31.44 -3.66 1.42
C TYR A 13 31.66 -2.72 0.24
N TYR A 14 31.66 -1.40 0.44
CA TYR A 14 32.00 -0.45 -0.63
C TYR A 14 33.39 -0.68 -1.24
N ARG A 15 34.32 -1.31 -0.49
CA ARG A 15 35.67 -1.62 -0.97
C ARG A 15 35.70 -2.73 -2.02
N LEU A 16 34.64 -3.52 -2.14
CA LEU A 16 34.50 -4.62 -3.09
C LEU A 16 34.14 -4.13 -4.51
N TYR A 17 33.89 -2.83 -4.69
CA TYR A 17 33.45 -2.23 -5.96
C TYR A 17 34.52 -1.32 -6.58
N LYS A 18 35.79 -1.42 -6.16
CA LYS A 18 36.87 -0.53 -6.64
C LYS A 18 37.17 -0.70 -8.12
N ASP A 19 37.20 -1.95 -8.58
CA ASP A 19 37.67 -2.30 -9.93
C ASP A 19 36.49 -2.56 -10.89
N PHE A 20 35.25 -2.23 -10.46
CA PHE A 20 34.02 -2.47 -11.24
C PHE A 20 34.00 -1.77 -12.60
N LEU A 21 34.67 -0.62 -12.73
CA LEU A 21 34.78 0.10 -14.00
C LEU A 21 35.62 -0.65 -15.03
N ASP A 22 36.63 -1.40 -14.57
CA ASP A 22 37.57 -2.12 -15.42
C ASP A 22 37.12 -3.58 -15.64
N ASP A 23 36.54 -4.20 -14.61
CA ASP A 23 35.99 -5.57 -14.63
C ASP A 23 34.61 -5.61 -13.94
N PRO A 24 33.50 -5.67 -14.70
CA PRO A 24 32.15 -5.75 -14.15
C PRO A 24 31.91 -6.98 -13.25
N ASP A 25 32.68 -8.07 -13.44
CA ASP A 25 32.56 -9.30 -12.66
C ASP A 25 33.37 -9.25 -11.35
N SER A 26 34.18 -8.21 -11.14
CA SER A 26 34.95 -8.00 -9.90
C SER A 26 34.07 -7.73 -8.68
N ALA A 27 32.85 -7.23 -8.90
CA ALA A 27 31.91 -6.92 -7.84
C ALA A 27 31.09 -8.16 -7.45
N PRO A 28 30.88 -8.41 -6.14
CA PRO A 28 30.06 -9.51 -5.70
C PRO A 28 28.58 -9.28 -6.10
N SER A 29 27.93 -10.36 -6.54
CA SER A 29 26.48 -10.39 -6.73
C SER A 29 25.75 -10.02 -5.43
N PRO A 30 24.57 -9.40 -5.52
CA PRO A 30 23.77 -9.10 -4.33
C PRO A 30 23.46 -10.38 -3.55
N PRO A 31 23.40 -10.31 -2.20
CA PRO A 31 23.06 -11.47 -1.40
C PRO A 31 21.66 -11.99 -1.77
N PRO A 32 21.42 -13.30 -1.64
CA PRO A 32 20.10 -13.86 -1.89
C PRO A 32 19.06 -13.24 -0.95
N PRO A 33 17.79 -13.12 -1.38
CA PRO A 33 16.70 -12.68 -0.51
C PRO A 33 16.63 -13.55 0.76
N ILE A 34 16.37 -12.90 1.90
CA ILE A 34 16.19 -13.60 3.17
C ILE A 34 14.83 -14.33 3.12
N ASP A 35 14.84 -15.63 3.41
CA ASP A 35 13.64 -16.43 3.58
C ASP A 35 13.42 -16.76 5.07
N GLY A 36 12.20 -16.62 5.57
CA GLY A 36 11.86 -16.80 6.97
C GLY A 36 11.82 -15.50 7.79
N THR A 37 12.28 -15.55 9.04
CA THR A 37 12.15 -14.42 9.98
C THR A 37 13.38 -13.52 9.96
N TYR A 38 13.16 -12.20 9.98
CA TYR A 38 14.23 -11.20 10.03
C TYR A 38 13.88 -10.07 11.00
N THR A 39 14.88 -9.49 11.66
CA THR A 39 14.67 -8.37 12.58
C THR A 39 14.90 -7.05 11.86
N MET A 40 13.91 -6.16 11.90
CA MET A 40 14.01 -4.81 11.33
C MET A 40 13.49 -3.81 12.37
N PHE A 41 14.28 -2.79 12.69
CA PHE A 41 13.93 -1.74 13.68
C PHE A 41 13.44 -2.29 15.05
N GLY A 42 14.00 -3.41 15.50
CA GLY A 42 13.63 -4.03 16.78
C GLY A 42 12.36 -4.87 16.75
N ALA A 43 11.72 -5.03 15.58
CA ALA A 43 10.59 -5.94 15.40
C ALA A 43 11.00 -7.14 14.51
N THR A 44 10.45 -8.30 14.82
CA THR A 44 10.63 -9.52 14.00
C THR A 44 9.56 -9.54 12.92
N TYR A 45 10.01 -9.60 11.67
CA TYR A 45 9.19 -9.74 10.47
C TYR A 45 9.40 -11.13 9.88
N THR A 46 8.49 -11.53 8.99
CA THR A 46 8.58 -12.77 8.21
C THR A 46 8.48 -12.44 6.73
N THR A 47 9.16 -13.21 5.89
CA THR A 47 9.06 -13.08 4.43
C THR A 47 7.66 -13.47 3.91
N ASN A 48 6.90 -14.26 4.68
CA ASN A 48 5.51 -14.60 4.37
C ASN A 48 4.55 -13.52 4.89
N ASP A 49 3.95 -12.76 3.98
CA ASP A 49 3.07 -11.62 4.28
C ASP A 49 1.64 -12.06 4.66
N MET A 50 1.53 -13.05 5.56
CA MET A 50 0.25 -13.46 6.14
C MET A 50 -0.02 -12.65 7.40
N LEU A 51 -1.23 -12.07 7.48
CA LEU A 51 -1.68 -11.41 8.68
C LEU A 51 -1.78 -12.47 9.79
N PRO A 52 -1.01 -12.35 10.90
CA PRO A 52 -1.09 -13.33 11.98
C PRO A 52 -2.46 -13.27 12.65
N ASP A 53 -2.91 -14.40 13.16
CA ASP A 53 -4.18 -14.45 13.87
C ASP A 53 -4.09 -13.68 15.20
N LEU A 54 -5.22 -13.12 15.65
CA LEU A 54 -5.26 -12.40 16.93
C LEU A 54 -4.88 -13.31 18.09
N GLU A 55 -5.24 -14.58 18.04
CA GLU A 55 -4.95 -15.56 19.10
C GLU A 55 -3.46 -15.89 19.19
N GLU A 56 -2.76 -15.94 18.05
CA GLU A 56 -1.30 -16.11 18.00
C GLU A 56 -0.56 -14.91 18.61
N GLN A 57 -1.19 -13.74 18.60
CA GLN A 57 -0.70 -12.52 19.26
C GLN A 57 -1.10 -12.43 20.74
N GLY A 58 -1.72 -13.48 21.29
CA GLY A 58 -2.22 -13.51 22.66
C GLY A 58 -3.44 -12.62 22.88
N LEU A 59 -4.14 -12.22 21.82
CA LEU A 59 -5.30 -11.34 21.88
C LEU A 59 -6.59 -12.10 21.63
N ARG A 60 -7.61 -11.77 22.42
CA ARG A 60 -8.96 -12.31 22.22
C ARG A 60 -9.60 -11.68 20.99
N GLN A 61 -10.06 -12.53 20.09
CA GLN A 61 -10.88 -12.11 18.96
C GLN A 61 -12.33 -11.82 19.41
N LEU A 62 -12.86 -10.66 19.02
CA LEU A 62 -14.18 -10.16 19.41
C LEU A 62 -15.25 -10.28 18.32
N TYR A 63 -14.90 -10.76 17.13
CA TYR A 63 -15.78 -10.92 15.98
C TYR A 63 -15.81 -12.36 15.47
N SER A 64 -16.78 -12.68 14.61
CA SER A 64 -17.04 -14.02 14.09
C SER A 64 -15.83 -14.64 13.36
N LYS A 65 -15.45 -15.89 13.69
CA LYS A 65 -14.39 -16.68 13.02
C LYS A 65 -14.81 -17.37 11.71
N GLY A 66 -15.96 -17.00 11.14
CA GLY A 66 -16.54 -17.70 9.99
C GLY A 66 -15.82 -17.40 8.67
N PRO A 67 -15.89 -18.29 7.66
CA PRO A 67 -15.25 -18.08 6.34
C PRO A 67 -15.82 -16.92 5.54
N ASN A 68 -16.97 -16.34 5.95
CA ASN A 68 -17.63 -15.24 5.27
C ASN A 68 -17.93 -14.10 6.26
N VAL A 69 -16.86 -13.51 6.83
CA VAL A 69 -16.99 -12.38 7.75
C VAL A 69 -17.51 -11.16 7.00
N ASP A 70 -18.66 -10.64 7.43
CA ASP A 70 -19.13 -9.32 7.00
C ASP A 70 -18.33 -8.23 7.73
N TYR A 71 -17.20 -7.84 7.13
CA TYR A 71 -16.29 -6.83 7.67
C TYR A 71 -17.00 -5.52 8.04
N LYS A 72 -17.99 -5.10 7.25
CA LYS A 72 -18.72 -3.84 7.48
C LYS A 72 -19.60 -3.96 8.72
N LYS A 73 -20.30 -5.07 8.87
CA LYS A 73 -21.13 -5.33 10.05
C LYS A 73 -20.27 -5.43 11.30
N GLU A 74 -19.20 -6.23 11.27
CA GLU A 74 -18.32 -6.44 12.43
C GLU A 74 -17.61 -5.15 12.87
N LEU A 75 -17.08 -4.35 11.92
CA LEU A 75 -16.48 -3.05 12.25
C LEU A 75 -17.49 -2.08 12.89
N LYS A 76 -18.74 -2.09 12.45
CA LYS A 76 -19.79 -1.28 13.07
C LYS A 76 -20.14 -1.76 14.47
N THR A 77 -20.19 -3.07 14.69
CA THR A 77 -20.41 -3.65 16.01
C THR A 77 -19.28 -3.26 16.97
N LEU A 78 -18.03 -3.44 16.57
CA LEU A 78 -16.86 -3.06 17.38
C LEU A 78 -16.78 -1.54 17.60
N ASN A 79 -17.19 -0.73 16.64
CA ASN A 79 -17.24 0.73 16.84
C ASN A 79 -18.27 1.12 17.91
N ARG A 80 -19.46 0.48 17.91
CA ARG A 80 -20.46 0.70 18.97
C ARG A 80 -19.94 0.25 20.33
N GLU A 81 -19.27 -0.90 20.37
CA GLU A 81 -18.61 -1.40 21.56
C GLU A 81 -17.58 -0.39 22.08
N LEU A 82 -16.69 0.12 21.21
CA LEU A 82 -15.70 1.14 21.57
C LEU A 82 -16.34 2.39 22.18
N MET A 83 -17.45 2.87 21.61
CA MET A 83 -18.18 4.02 22.14
C MET A 83 -18.73 3.75 23.54
N PHE A 84 -19.28 2.56 23.77
CA PHE A 84 -19.74 2.13 25.09
C PHE A 84 -18.57 2.02 26.09
N GLN A 85 -17.43 1.48 25.65
CA GLN A 85 -16.23 1.39 26.47
C GLN A 85 -15.71 2.76 26.89
N MET A 86 -15.79 3.76 26.00
CA MET A 86 -15.41 5.15 26.27
C MET A 86 -16.36 5.83 27.27
N LEU A 87 -17.66 5.52 27.22
CA LEU A 87 -18.64 6.09 28.16
C LEU A 87 -18.42 5.56 29.58
N GLU A 88 -18.32 4.24 29.80
CA GLU A 88 -18.07 3.81 31.19
C GLU A 88 -16.64 4.16 31.65
N LEU A 89 -15.68 4.45 30.75
CA LEU A 89 -14.41 5.05 31.18
C LEU A 89 -14.65 6.43 31.82
N ALA A 90 -15.50 7.26 31.20
CA ALA A 90 -15.85 8.56 31.78
C ALA A 90 -16.52 8.39 33.15
N ASP A 91 -17.45 7.43 33.28
CA ASP A 91 -18.11 7.15 34.56
C ASP A 91 -17.12 6.65 35.63
N VAL A 92 -16.22 5.73 35.28
CA VAL A 92 -15.19 5.21 36.18
C VAL A 92 -14.22 6.31 36.61
N LEU A 93 -13.85 7.24 35.73
CA LEU A 93 -12.98 8.36 36.08
C LEU A 93 -13.64 9.31 37.10
N VAL A 94 -14.96 9.43 37.09
CA VAL A 94 -15.72 10.24 38.04
C VAL A 94 -15.93 9.50 39.37
N GLU A 95 -16.39 8.24 39.33
CA GLU A 95 -16.74 7.49 40.54
C GLU A 95 -15.54 6.85 41.23
N ARG A 96 -14.66 6.20 40.46
CA ARG A 96 -13.62 5.28 40.93
C ARG A 96 -12.36 5.37 40.05
N PRO A 97 -11.63 6.50 40.10
CA PRO A 97 -10.53 6.77 39.17
C PRO A 97 -9.39 5.75 39.26
N SER A 98 -9.23 5.04 40.38
CA SER A 98 -8.22 3.98 40.52
C SER A 98 -8.44 2.77 39.60
N GLN A 99 -9.65 2.59 39.07
CA GLN A 99 -10.01 1.42 38.23
C GLN A 99 -9.88 1.70 36.72
N TYR A 100 -9.42 2.89 36.30
CA TYR A 100 -9.35 3.29 34.89
C TYR A 100 -8.50 2.35 34.03
N ALA A 101 -7.43 1.78 34.58
CA ALA A 101 -6.45 0.99 33.82
C ALA A 101 -7.09 -0.21 33.11
N ARG A 102 -7.96 -0.95 33.81
CA ARG A 102 -8.70 -2.08 33.24
C ARG A 102 -9.56 -1.64 32.05
N ARG A 103 -10.16 -0.46 32.15
CA ARG A 103 -11.02 0.07 31.10
C ARG A 103 -10.24 0.48 29.85
N VAL A 104 -9.04 1.01 30.05
CA VAL A 104 -8.11 1.33 28.95
C VAL A 104 -7.62 0.05 28.25
N GLU A 105 -7.42 -1.06 28.99
CA GLU A 105 -7.10 -2.36 28.41
C GLU A 105 -8.24 -2.89 27.53
N ASP A 106 -9.50 -2.79 27.99
CA ASP A 106 -10.67 -3.19 27.20
C ASP A 106 -10.79 -2.36 25.90
N ILE A 107 -10.59 -1.04 25.99
CA ILE A 107 -10.54 -0.15 24.81
C ILE A 107 -9.42 -0.56 23.85
N SER A 108 -8.24 -0.85 24.38
CA SER A 108 -7.08 -1.28 23.59
C SER A 108 -7.35 -2.60 22.86
N LEU A 109 -8.05 -3.54 23.51
CA LEU A 109 -8.46 -4.81 22.90
C LEU A 109 -9.41 -4.58 21.73
N VAL A 110 -10.42 -3.72 21.88
CA VAL A 110 -11.38 -3.39 20.81
C VAL A 110 -10.65 -2.76 19.63
N LEU A 111 -9.75 -1.80 19.88
CA LEU A 111 -8.97 -1.13 18.83
C LEU A 111 -8.06 -2.09 18.06
N ARG A 112 -7.38 -3.02 18.75
CA ARG A 112 -6.56 -4.05 18.11
C ARG A 112 -7.39 -4.98 17.24
N ASN A 113 -8.58 -5.37 17.69
CA ASN A 113 -9.53 -6.17 16.91
C ASN A 113 -10.01 -5.42 15.66
N MET A 114 -10.34 -4.13 15.78
CA MET A 114 -10.70 -3.30 14.62
C MET A 114 -9.54 -3.18 13.63
N HIS A 115 -8.32 -2.98 14.12
CA HIS A 115 -7.13 -2.89 13.27
C HIS A 115 -6.87 -4.19 12.52
N HIS A 116 -7.06 -5.34 13.16
CA HIS A 116 -6.94 -6.65 12.49
C HIS A 116 -7.98 -6.83 11.38
N LEU A 117 -9.26 -6.50 11.62
CA LEU A 117 -10.29 -6.52 10.58
C LEU A 117 -9.96 -5.61 9.40
N LEU A 118 -9.45 -4.41 9.67
CA LEU A 118 -9.00 -3.49 8.62
C LEU A 118 -7.79 -4.04 7.87
N ASN A 119 -6.85 -4.70 8.54
CA ASN A 119 -5.73 -5.34 7.84
C ASN A 119 -6.21 -6.48 6.94
N SER A 120 -7.20 -7.25 7.39
CA SER A 120 -7.81 -8.34 6.63
C SER A 120 -8.51 -7.84 5.36
N ILE A 121 -9.04 -6.61 5.32
CA ILE A 121 -9.68 -6.04 4.12
C ILE A 121 -8.68 -5.46 3.10
N ARG A 122 -7.44 -5.16 3.50
CA ARG A 122 -6.44 -4.51 2.61
C ARG A 122 -6.21 -5.26 1.29
N PRO A 123 -6.10 -6.60 1.26
CA PRO A 123 -5.93 -7.31 -0.01
C PRO A 123 -7.13 -7.15 -0.96
N HIS A 124 -8.36 -7.13 -0.43
CA HIS A 124 -9.56 -6.86 -1.22
C HIS A 124 -9.57 -5.43 -1.77
N GLN A 125 -9.19 -4.46 -0.94
CA GLN A 125 -9.07 -3.07 -1.34
C GLN A 125 -8.01 -2.89 -2.44
N ALA A 126 -6.81 -3.49 -2.29
CA ALA A 126 -5.75 -3.41 -3.27
C ALA A 126 -6.19 -3.94 -4.65
N ARG A 127 -6.93 -5.06 -4.67
CA ARG A 127 -7.52 -5.59 -5.91
C ARG A 127 -8.55 -4.64 -6.51
N ALA A 128 -9.44 -4.07 -5.71
CA ALA A 128 -10.43 -3.10 -6.19
C ALA A 128 -9.76 -1.84 -6.76
N THR A 129 -8.72 -1.34 -6.10
CA THR A 129 -7.91 -0.22 -6.58
C THR A 129 -7.23 -0.56 -7.91
N LEU A 130 -6.66 -1.77 -8.06
CA LEU A 130 -6.05 -2.21 -9.31
C LEU A 130 -7.08 -2.26 -10.45
N ILE A 131 -8.26 -2.82 -10.20
CA ILE A 131 -9.36 -2.85 -11.18
C ILE A 131 -9.71 -1.42 -11.62
N HIS A 132 -9.85 -0.50 -10.68
CA HIS A 132 -10.15 0.89 -10.98
C HIS A 132 -9.06 1.55 -11.85
N ILE A 133 -7.78 1.34 -11.52
CA ILE A 133 -6.66 1.84 -12.32
C ILE A 133 -6.73 1.31 -13.76
N LEU A 134 -6.97 0.01 -13.93
CA LEU A 134 -7.08 -0.62 -15.25
C LEU A 134 -8.27 -0.07 -16.05
N GLN A 135 -9.42 0.17 -15.41
CA GLN A 135 -10.56 0.81 -16.05
C GLN A 135 -10.23 2.22 -16.54
N MET A 136 -9.53 3.02 -15.72
CA MET A 136 -9.09 4.35 -16.16
C MET A 136 -8.10 4.27 -17.33
N GLN A 137 -7.21 3.29 -17.34
CA GLN A 137 -6.27 3.10 -18.46
C GLN A 137 -6.99 2.75 -19.76
N ILE A 138 -8.00 1.88 -19.70
CA ILE A 138 -8.84 1.54 -20.87
C ILE A 138 -9.52 2.81 -21.40
N GLU A 139 -10.10 3.61 -20.52
CA GLU A 139 -10.82 4.82 -20.93
C GLU A 139 -9.87 5.86 -21.57
N ARG A 140 -8.70 6.07 -20.97
CA ARG A 140 -7.66 6.92 -21.56
C ARG A 140 -7.23 6.44 -22.95
N ARG A 141 -7.07 5.12 -23.14
CA ARG A 141 -6.70 4.55 -24.45
C ARG A 141 -7.82 4.73 -25.47
N LYS A 142 -9.08 4.55 -25.09
CA LYS A 142 -10.22 4.82 -25.97
C LYS A 142 -10.26 6.28 -26.41
N GLN A 143 -10.09 7.21 -25.47
CA GLN A 143 -10.05 8.64 -25.78
C GLN A 143 -8.89 8.97 -26.73
N ALA A 144 -7.71 8.42 -26.48
CA ALA A 144 -6.56 8.61 -27.38
C ALA A 144 -6.82 8.07 -28.80
N ILE A 145 -7.51 6.93 -28.93
CA ILE A 145 -7.90 6.39 -30.25
C ILE A 145 -8.88 7.34 -30.97
N ILE A 146 -9.87 7.88 -30.25
CA ILE A 146 -10.83 8.85 -30.81
C ILE A 146 -10.08 10.09 -31.29
N ASP A 147 -9.17 10.63 -30.48
CA ASP A 147 -8.38 11.82 -30.84
C ASP A 147 -7.47 11.57 -32.05
N ILE A 148 -6.83 10.40 -32.13
CA ILE A 148 -6.01 10.01 -33.30
C ILE A 148 -6.87 9.90 -34.55
N ARG A 149 -8.07 9.28 -34.46
CA ARG A 149 -8.99 9.18 -35.60
C ARG A 149 -9.43 10.55 -36.09
N ARG A 150 -9.79 11.45 -35.18
CA ARG A 150 -10.14 12.84 -35.52
C ARG A 150 -9.02 13.55 -36.25
N ARG A 151 -7.79 13.51 -35.71
CA ARG A 151 -6.61 14.12 -36.35
C ARG A 151 -6.30 13.52 -37.72
N ARG A 152 -6.51 12.21 -37.89
CA ARG A 152 -6.34 11.55 -39.20
C ARG A 152 -7.35 12.08 -40.22
N GLU A 153 -8.62 12.21 -39.84
CA GLU A 153 -9.67 12.76 -40.71
C GLU A 153 -9.36 14.20 -41.11
N GLU A 154 -8.98 15.04 -40.14
CA GLU A 154 -8.53 16.42 -40.38
C GLU A 154 -7.36 16.47 -41.39
N ALA A 155 -6.33 15.63 -41.20
CA ALA A 155 -5.20 15.54 -42.11
C ALA A 155 -5.60 15.04 -43.52
N GLN A 156 -6.52 14.09 -43.63
CA GLN A 156 -7.01 13.60 -44.91
C GLN A 156 -7.79 14.66 -45.69
N VAL A 157 -8.58 15.49 -45.00
CA VAL A 157 -9.28 16.63 -45.62
C VAL A 157 -8.26 17.63 -46.16
N LEU A 158 -7.29 18.05 -45.34
CA LEU A 158 -6.24 18.99 -45.75
C LEU A 158 -5.42 18.49 -46.95
N LEU A 159 -5.09 17.20 -46.98
CA LEU A 159 -4.38 16.60 -48.11
C LEU A 159 -5.20 16.60 -49.40
N LYS A 160 -6.51 16.28 -49.31
CA LYS A 160 -7.42 16.34 -50.47
C LYS A 160 -7.55 17.76 -51.00
N ASP A 161 -7.71 18.74 -50.13
CA ASP A 161 -7.81 20.15 -50.51
C ASP A 161 -6.54 20.62 -51.21
N SER A 162 -5.36 20.26 -50.68
CA SER A 162 -4.06 20.56 -51.28
C SER A 162 -3.90 19.89 -52.66
N GLN A 163 -4.34 18.64 -52.80
CA GLN A 163 -4.31 17.91 -54.07
C GLN A 163 -5.22 18.55 -55.12
N ASN A 164 -6.42 18.96 -54.74
CA ASN A 164 -7.36 19.68 -55.61
C ASN A 164 -6.79 21.05 -56.03
N TYR A 165 -6.11 21.76 -55.13
CA TYR A 165 -5.44 23.02 -55.43
C TYR A 165 -4.33 22.85 -56.48
N LEU A 166 -3.49 21.81 -56.35
CA LEU A 166 -2.43 21.53 -57.32
C LEU A 166 -2.97 21.10 -58.70
N GLN A 167 -4.08 20.36 -58.74
CA GLN A 167 -4.72 19.98 -59.99
C GLN A 167 -5.39 21.16 -60.72
N THR A 168 -5.88 22.15 -59.98
CA THR A 168 -6.50 23.35 -60.56
C THR A 168 -5.49 24.41 -61.01
N HIS A 169 -4.25 24.37 -60.50
CA HIS A 169 -3.20 25.35 -60.79
C HIS A 169 -1.96 24.75 -61.49
N GLN A 170 -2.13 23.62 -62.20
CA GLN A 170 -1.06 23.05 -63.04
C GLN A 170 -0.78 23.98 -64.24
N PRO A 171 0.43 24.54 -64.40
CA PRO A 171 0.75 25.32 -65.60
C PRO A 171 0.85 24.36 -66.80
N MET A 172 0.27 24.78 -67.93
CA MET A 172 0.48 24.16 -69.25
C MET A 172 1.96 24.10 -69.60
#